data_AF-A0A354B1X1-F1
#
_entry.id   AF-A0A354B1X1-F1
#
_cell.length_a   1.000
_cell.length_b   1.000
_cell.length_c   1.000
_cell.angle_alpha   90.00
_cell.angle_beta   90.00
_cell.angle_gamma   90.00
#
_symmetry.space_group_name_H-M   'P 1'
#
loop_
_entity.id
_entity.type
_entity.pdbx_description
1 polymer ?
#
loop_
_entity_poly.entity_id
_entity_poly.type
_entity_poly.pdbx_seq_one_letter_code
_entity_poly.pdbx_strand_id
1 'polypeptide(L)'
;MLAGHADSQGIGGAGTGGEAVGRRGARPMQPGITDELYWNLLTSRAVVRLGLERGLSMRLYEPPVRSIADGNDPRTNWSVGRAHAAGGGYALEIHYDAYGRDGIGSGLIPPLHNQPSRLDESLASEFGAFPLHFRDGLGAPRRGIAILEIGKLEGNLEASLRNPASSEAAVQAIAGRIVAALERGLADPSRSEPLGEPSPEPLAGAIKAPNNASGVSSPLPSREAINAPPDGERSGPPASRLRASSGGE
;
A
#
# COMPACT_ATOMS: atom_id res chain seq x y z
N MET A 1 -7.85 9.81 -10.20
CA MET A 1 -7.51 8.89 -9.10
C MET A 1 -8.25 9.30 -7.83
N LEU A 2 -8.75 8.33 -7.07
CA LEU A 2 -9.30 8.53 -5.75
C LEU A 2 -8.34 7.92 -4.73
N ALA A 3 -7.91 8.69 -3.73
CA ALA A 3 -7.27 8.18 -2.53
C ALA A 3 -8.22 8.38 -1.34
N GLY A 4 -8.36 7.40 -0.46
CA GLY A 4 -9.21 7.54 0.73
C GLY A 4 -9.22 6.28 1.57
N HIS A 5 -9.40 6.44 2.88
CA HIS A 5 -9.38 5.37 3.89
C HIS A 5 -10.66 5.42 4.72
N ALA A 6 -11.23 4.26 5.07
CA ALA A 6 -12.28 4.20 6.08
C ALA A 6 -12.09 2.99 7.00
N ASP A 7 -11.50 3.23 8.17
CA ASP A 7 -11.72 2.33 9.30
C ASP A 7 -12.98 2.73 10.04
N SER A 8 -13.95 1.83 10.01
CA SER A 8 -15.10 1.85 10.89
C SER A 8 -14.64 1.50 12.31
N GLN A 9 -14.64 2.49 13.20
CA GLN A 9 -14.46 2.23 14.64
C GLN A 9 -15.68 1.40 15.09
N GLY A 10 -15.49 0.11 15.37
CA GLY A 10 -16.51 -0.78 15.94
C GLY A 10 -17.07 -1.90 15.05
N ILE A 11 -16.48 -2.19 13.90
CA ILE A 11 -16.78 -3.40 13.09
C ILE A 11 -15.53 -4.28 13.04
N GLY A 12 -15.68 -5.60 12.86
CA GLY A 12 -14.53 -6.49 12.66
C GLY A 12 -13.63 -5.98 11.53
N GLY A 13 -12.35 -5.72 11.84
CA GLY A 13 -11.41 -5.04 10.95
C GLY A 13 -10.94 -3.65 11.43
N ALA A 14 -11.36 -3.18 12.62
CA ALA A 14 -10.89 -1.92 13.18
C ALA A 14 -9.35 -1.87 13.25
N GLY A 15 -8.76 -0.89 12.57
CA GLY A 15 -7.31 -0.74 12.42
C GLY A 15 -6.49 -0.76 13.72
N THR A 16 -5.17 -0.85 13.59
CA THR A 16 -4.27 -1.07 14.71
C THR A 16 -3.87 0.23 15.43
N GLY A 17 -3.59 0.12 16.73
CA GLY A 17 -2.94 1.20 17.50
C GLY A 17 -1.44 1.33 17.22
N GLY A 18 -0.83 0.41 16.47
CA GLY A 18 0.62 0.31 16.33
C GLY A 18 1.30 -0.32 17.55
N GLU A 19 2.57 -0.69 17.40
CA GLU A 19 3.33 -1.34 18.46
C GLU A 19 3.53 -0.43 19.68
N ALA A 20 3.72 0.87 19.46
CA ALA A 20 3.92 1.83 20.54
C ALA A 20 2.71 1.89 21.48
N VAL A 21 1.48 1.90 20.93
CA VAL A 21 0.26 1.89 21.76
C VAL A 21 -0.03 0.47 22.25
N GLY A 22 -0.07 -0.50 21.34
CA GLY A 22 -0.54 -1.86 21.60
C GLY A 22 0.37 -2.70 22.50
N ARG A 23 1.69 -2.43 22.51
CA ARG A 23 2.67 -3.16 23.34
C ARG A 23 3.41 -2.29 24.34
N ARG A 24 3.69 -1.03 24.00
CA ARG A 24 4.56 -0.16 24.83
C ARG A 24 3.79 0.85 25.68
N GLY A 25 2.47 0.87 25.62
CA GLY A 25 1.62 1.73 26.44
C GLY A 25 1.70 3.22 26.11
N ALA A 26 2.16 3.59 24.91
CA ALA A 26 2.11 4.96 24.44
C ALA A 26 0.65 5.43 24.32
N ARG A 27 0.44 6.75 24.41
CA ARG A 27 -0.87 7.34 24.11
C ARG A 27 -1.15 7.30 22.61
N PRO A 28 -2.40 7.14 22.17
CA PRO A 28 -2.77 7.30 20.76
C PRO A 28 -2.32 8.65 20.22
N MET A 29 -1.99 8.72 18.93
CA MET A 29 -1.63 9.98 18.25
C MET A 29 -2.79 10.98 18.29
N GLN A 30 -4.02 10.48 18.21
CA GLN A 30 -5.23 11.29 18.37
C GLN A 30 -6.28 10.50 19.16
N PRO A 31 -6.82 11.05 20.27
CA PRO A 31 -7.90 10.41 21.00
C PRO A 31 -9.12 10.11 20.13
N GLY A 32 -9.68 8.91 20.28
CA GLY A 32 -10.90 8.48 19.59
C GLY A 32 -10.71 7.92 18.18
N ILE A 33 -9.47 7.76 17.71
CA ILE A 33 -9.13 6.99 16.51
C ILE A 33 -7.89 6.12 16.74
N THR A 34 -7.72 5.10 15.91
CA THR A 34 -6.52 4.26 15.88
C THR A 34 -5.36 5.02 15.24
N ASP A 35 -4.13 4.62 15.56
CA ASP A 35 -2.96 5.25 14.96
C ASP A 35 -2.81 4.90 13.48
N GLU A 36 -3.22 3.70 13.07
CA GLU A 36 -3.40 3.35 11.66
C GLU A 36 -4.30 4.37 10.95
N LEU A 37 -5.51 4.61 11.44
CA LEU A 37 -6.43 5.58 10.84
C LEU A 37 -5.82 6.99 10.81
N TYR A 38 -5.14 7.40 11.89
CA TYR A 38 -4.47 8.70 11.94
C TYR A 38 -3.42 8.84 10.83
N TRP A 39 -2.51 7.86 10.70
CA TRP A 39 -1.44 7.91 9.71
C TRP A 39 -1.93 7.70 8.28
N ASN A 40 -2.95 6.86 8.06
CA ASN A 40 -3.60 6.67 6.75
C ASN A 40 -4.15 7.99 6.20
N LEU A 41 -4.83 8.76 7.06
CA LEU A 41 -5.40 10.06 6.68
C LEU A 41 -4.32 11.09 6.33
N LEU A 42 -3.28 11.22 7.17
CA LEU A 42 -2.17 12.15 6.90
C LEU A 42 -1.42 11.78 5.63
N THR A 43 -1.16 10.50 5.42
CA THR A 43 -0.47 10.00 4.22
C THR A 43 -1.31 10.21 2.97
N SER A 44 -2.60 9.89 3.01
CA SER A 44 -3.52 10.10 1.88
C SER A 44 -3.62 11.58 1.48
N ARG A 45 -3.69 12.49 2.46
CA ARG A 45 -3.67 13.94 2.21
C ARG A 45 -2.35 14.38 1.57
N ALA A 46 -1.22 13.91 2.08
CA ALA A 46 0.09 14.23 1.52
C ALA A 46 0.25 13.70 0.08
N VAL A 47 -0.21 12.49 -0.21
CA VAL A 47 -0.22 11.89 -1.55
C VAL A 47 -1.06 12.71 -2.51
N VAL A 48 -2.30 13.06 -2.14
CA VAL A 48 -3.19 13.85 -3.00
C VAL A 48 -2.60 15.24 -3.25
N ARG A 49 -2.09 15.91 -2.20
CA ARG A 49 -1.44 17.21 -2.32
C ARG A 49 -0.26 17.16 -3.30
N LEU A 50 0.70 16.26 -3.05
CA LEU A 50 1.90 16.13 -3.87
C LEU A 50 1.56 15.69 -5.31
N GLY A 51 0.59 14.78 -5.48
CA GLY A 51 0.13 14.37 -6.79
C GLY A 51 -0.46 15.52 -7.59
N LEU A 52 -1.30 16.36 -6.97
CA LEU A 52 -1.82 17.58 -7.61
C LEU A 52 -0.70 18.56 -7.96
N GLU A 53 0.27 18.77 -7.06
CA GLU A 53 1.47 19.59 -7.32
C GLU A 53 2.28 19.08 -8.53
N ARG A 54 2.28 17.77 -8.76
CA ARG A 54 2.93 17.12 -9.92
C ARG A 54 2.02 16.93 -11.13
N GLY A 55 0.84 17.53 -11.13
CA GLY A 55 -0.08 17.52 -12.27
C GLY A 55 -0.93 16.25 -12.42
N LEU A 56 -0.95 15.37 -11.43
CA LEU A 56 -1.86 14.22 -11.40
C LEU A 56 -3.29 14.66 -11.06
N SER A 57 -4.28 14.10 -11.76
CA SER A 57 -5.68 14.29 -11.43
C SER A 57 -6.09 13.40 -10.24
N MET A 58 -5.94 13.92 -9.03
CA MET A 58 -6.21 13.22 -7.78
C MET A 58 -7.32 13.88 -6.96
N ARG A 59 -8.09 13.07 -6.23
CA ARG A 59 -9.08 13.53 -5.27
C ARG A 59 -8.98 12.69 -4.00
N LEU A 60 -9.07 13.36 -2.86
CA LEU A 60 -9.22 12.70 -1.56
C LEU A 60 -10.71 12.45 -1.30
N TYR A 61 -11.04 11.28 -0.77
CA TYR A 61 -12.35 11.04 -0.17
C TYR A 61 -12.20 10.70 1.32
N GLU A 62 -12.76 11.56 2.16
CA GLU A 62 -12.95 11.30 3.58
C GLU A 62 -14.44 11.11 3.83
N PRO A 63 -14.89 9.95 4.33
CA PRO A 63 -16.28 9.74 4.70
C PRO A 63 -16.77 10.82 5.67
N PRO A 64 -18.03 11.29 5.55
CA PRO A 64 -18.57 12.35 6.42
C PRO A 64 -18.72 11.93 7.89
N VAL A 65 -18.73 10.62 8.15
CA VAL A 65 -18.74 10.02 9.48
C VAL A 65 -17.75 8.86 9.51
N ARG A 66 -17.09 8.67 10.66
CA ARG A 66 -15.99 7.69 10.80
C ARG A 66 -16.47 6.25 10.92
N SER A 67 -17.67 6.03 11.43
CA SER A 67 -18.23 4.69 11.62
C SER A 67 -19.52 4.54 10.82
N ILE A 68 -19.47 3.67 9.81
CA ILE A 68 -20.62 3.30 8.98
C ILE A 68 -20.71 1.77 9.02
N ALA A 69 -21.80 1.25 9.59
CA ALA A 69 -21.99 -0.18 9.83
C ALA A 69 -22.09 -1.01 8.54
N ASP A 70 -22.77 -0.46 7.53
CA ASP A 70 -22.96 -1.11 6.25
C ASP A 70 -21.85 -0.70 5.27
N GLY A 71 -21.00 -1.66 4.89
CA GLY A 71 -19.94 -1.44 3.91
C GLY A 71 -20.46 -1.06 2.50
N ASN A 72 -21.74 -1.23 2.22
CA ASN A 72 -22.40 -0.81 0.98
C ASN A 72 -23.14 0.53 1.10
N ASP A 73 -23.14 1.18 2.26
CA ASP A 73 -23.72 2.52 2.42
C ASP A 73 -23.03 3.48 1.41
N PRO A 74 -23.80 4.32 0.69
CA PRO A 74 -23.25 5.18 -0.36
C PRO A 74 -22.21 6.20 0.14
N ARG A 75 -22.10 6.42 1.45
CA ARG A 75 -21.14 7.34 2.08
C ARG A 75 -19.83 6.65 2.50
N THR A 76 -19.69 5.34 2.29
CA THR A 76 -18.40 4.67 2.54
C THR A 76 -17.40 5.00 1.45
N ASN A 77 -16.11 4.99 1.79
CA ASN A 77 -15.03 5.05 0.81
C ASN A 77 -15.14 3.88 -0.20
N TRP A 78 -15.62 2.72 0.22
CA TRP A 78 -15.83 1.57 -0.64
C TRP A 78 -16.92 1.81 -1.69
N SER A 79 -18.04 2.43 -1.33
CA SER A 79 -19.10 2.75 -2.30
C SER A 79 -18.66 3.82 -3.29
N VAL A 80 -18.01 4.88 -2.81
CA VAL A 80 -17.50 5.97 -3.65
C VAL A 80 -16.35 5.49 -4.53
N GLY A 81 -15.43 4.70 -3.98
CA GLY A 81 -14.31 4.07 -4.69
C GLY A 81 -14.79 3.12 -5.77
N ARG A 82 -15.78 2.26 -5.47
CA ARG A 82 -16.42 1.37 -6.46
C ARG A 82 -17.00 2.17 -7.62
N ALA A 83 -17.76 3.23 -7.33
CA ALA A 83 -18.34 4.07 -8.37
C ALA A 83 -17.26 4.77 -9.21
N HIS A 84 -16.16 5.22 -8.59
CA HIS A 84 -15.03 5.81 -9.31
C HIS A 84 -14.34 4.79 -10.22
N ALA A 85 -14.08 3.58 -9.73
CA ALA A 85 -13.46 2.51 -10.48
C ALA A 85 -14.34 2.05 -11.65
N ALA A 86 -15.64 1.90 -11.44
CA ALA A 86 -16.59 1.57 -12.50
C ALA A 86 -16.66 2.65 -13.61
N GLY A 87 -16.35 3.91 -13.29
CA GLY A 87 -16.21 5.00 -14.26
C GLY A 87 -14.87 5.07 -14.98
N GLY A 88 -14.00 4.06 -14.82
CA GLY A 88 -12.66 4.01 -15.44
C GLY A 88 -11.57 4.76 -14.65
N GLY A 89 -11.87 5.21 -13.44
CA GLY A 89 -10.88 5.80 -12.54
C GLY A 89 -10.05 4.77 -11.80
N TYR A 90 -8.87 5.16 -11.33
CA TYR A 90 -8.09 4.34 -10.40
C TYR A 90 -8.40 4.73 -8.95
N ALA A 91 -8.78 3.76 -8.12
CA ALA A 91 -9.10 3.96 -6.71
C ALA A 91 -8.07 3.21 -5.84
N LEU A 92 -7.47 3.94 -4.90
CA LEU A 92 -6.44 3.46 -3.99
C LEU A 92 -6.81 3.77 -2.55
N GLU A 93 -6.76 2.75 -1.70
CA GLU A 93 -6.89 2.86 -0.26
C GLU A 93 -5.48 2.67 0.35
N ILE A 94 -5.07 3.58 1.25
CA ILE A 94 -3.72 3.57 1.83
C ILE A 94 -3.84 3.15 3.30
N HIS A 95 -3.10 2.11 3.65
CA HIS A 95 -3.04 1.54 5.00
C HIS A 95 -1.61 1.48 5.53
N TYR A 96 -1.48 1.50 6.85
CA TYR A 96 -0.33 0.93 7.53
C TYR A 96 -0.74 -0.40 8.15
N ASP A 97 0.08 -1.42 7.91
CA ASP A 97 -0.24 -2.78 8.31
C ASP A 97 -0.12 -2.94 9.85
N ALA A 98 -0.77 -3.98 10.36
CA ALA A 98 -0.72 -4.32 11.78
C ALA A 98 0.72 -4.59 12.25
N TYR A 99 1.01 -4.23 13.50
CA TYR A 99 2.26 -4.64 14.13
C TYR A 99 2.25 -6.13 14.50
N GLY A 100 3.41 -6.70 14.82
CA GLY A 100 3.55 -8.06 15.32
C GLY A 100 3.24 -9.11 14.26
N ARG A 101 2.65 -10.24 14.67
CA ARG A 101 2.41 -11.38 13.77
C ARG A 101 1.19 -11.21 12.87
N ASP A 102 0.32 -10.24 13.21
CA ASP A 102 -0.97 -10.06 12.54
C ASP A 102 -0.82 -9.26 11.23
N GLY A 103 0.24 -8.45 11.14
CA GLY A 103 0.67 -7.82 9.89
C GLY A 103 1.77 -8.60 9.19
N ILE A 104 1.77 -8.46 7.88
CA ILE A 104 2.69 -9.09 6.93
C ILE A 104 3.83 -8.13 6.57
N GLY A 105 3.54 -6.87 6.24
CA GLY A 105 4.53 -5.96 5.70
C GLY A 105 3.97 -4.90 4.77
N SER A 106 4.84 -4.42 3.88
CA SER A 106 4.45 -3.51 2.81
C SER A 106 4.05 -4.28 1.55
N GLY A 107 3.13 -3.73 0.77
CA GLY A 107 2.81 -4.22 -0.55
C GLY A 107 1.46 -3.75 -1.07
N LEU A 108 1.26 -3.95 -2.37
CA LEU A 108 -0.01 -3.71 -3.03
C LEU A 108 -0.88 -4.99 -3.03
N ILE A 109 -2.13 -4.83 -2.64
CA ILE A 109 -3.21 -5.79 -2.87
C ILE A 109 -4.04 -5.24 -4.05
N PRO A 110 -3.91 -5.84 -5.25
CA PRO A 110 -4.52 -5.30 -6.46
C PRO A 110 -6.05 -5.54 -6.49
N PRO A 111 -6.81 -4.75 -7.28
CA PRO A 111 -8.22 -5.00 -7.53
C PRO A 111 -8.47 -6.37 -8.20
N LEU A 112 -9.60 -7.02 -7.92
CA LEU A 112 -9.88 -8.38 -8.43
C LEU A 112 -10.64 -8.42 -9.76
N HIS A 113 -11.36 -7.36 -10.09
CA HIS A 113 -12.32 -7.37 -11.20
C HIS A 113 -11.67 -7.18 -12.58
N ASN A 114 -10.40 -6.81 -12.60
CA ASN A 114 -9.65 -6.52 -13.82
C ASN A 114 -8.25 -7.16 -13.73
N GLN A 115 -7.60 -7.30 -14.89
CA GLN A 115 -6.15 -7.54 -14.90
C GLN A 115 -5.43 -6.39 -14.18
N PRO A 116 -4.31 -6.67 -13.47
CA PRO A 116 -3.49 -5.62 -12.88
C PRO A 116 -3.14 -4.56 -13.92
N SER A 117 -3.36 -3.31 -13.56
CA SER A 117 -2.99 -2.17 -14.39
C SER A 117 -1.50 -1.84 -14.23
N ARG A 118 -0.96 -1.00 -15.11
CA ARG A 118 0.40 -0.48 -14.97
C ARG A 118 0.61 0.34 -13.70
N LEU A 119 -0.46 0.94 -13.17
CA LEU A 119 -0.46 1.58 -11.86
C LEU A 119 -0.24 0.56 -10.75
N ASP A 120 -0.95 -0.58 -10.83
CA ASP A 120 -0.78 -1.68 -9.88
C ASP A 120 0.63 -2.27 -9.94
N GLU A 121 1.14 -2.54 -11.14
CA GLU A 121 2.49 -3.05 -11.33
C GLU A 121 3.57 -2.10 -10.79
N SER A 122 3.42 -0.80 -11.04
CA SER A 122 4.39 0.21 -10.57
C SER A 122 4.37 0.37 -9.04
N LEU A 123 3.18 0.36 -8.42
CA LEU A 123 3.05 0.37 -6.97
C LEU A 123 3.59 -0.92 -6.36
N ALA A 124 3.29 -2.07 -6.95
CA ALA A 124 3.80 -3.36 -6.52
C ALA A 124 5.33 -3.44 -6.64
N SER A 125 5.93 -2.84 -7.67
CA SER A 125 7.39 -2.76 -7.80
C SER A 125 8.05 -1.88 -6.73
N GLU A 126 7.34 -0.88 -6.21
CA GLU A 126 7.87 0.05 -5.20
C GLU A 126 7.70 -0.47 -3.77
N PHE A 127 6.58 -1.14 -3.48
CA PHE A 127 6.18 -1.54 -2.13
C PHE A 127 6.16 -3.06 -1.91
N GLY A 128 6.31 -3.85 -2.96
CA GLY A 128 6.06 -5.30 -2.94
C GLY A 128 4.63 -5.64 -3.36
N ALA A 129 4.36 -6.93 -3.53
CA ALA A 129 3.06 -7.42 -4.00
C ALA A 129 2.49 -8.45 -3.02
N PHE A 130 1.19 -8.33 -2.72
CA PHE A 130 0.42 -9.40 -2.11
C PHE A 130 -0.15 -10.35 -3.17
N PRO A 131 -0.45 -11.61 -2.82
CA PRO A 131 -1.19 -12.51 -3.70
C PRO A 131 -2.55 -11.93 -4.08
N LEU A 132 -3.01 -12.17 -5.32
CA LEU A 132 -4.30 -11.68 -5.84
C LEU A 132 -5.48 -11.99 -4.89
N HIS A 133 -5.53 -13.19 -4.30
CA HIS A 133 -6.60 -13.60 -3.39
C HIS A 133 -6.21 -13.52 -1.91
N PHE A 134 -5.31 -12.60 -1.56
CA PHE A 134 -4.92 -12.39 -0.18
C PHE A 134 -6.15 -12.18 0.71
N ARG A 135 -6.28 -12.98 1.78
CA ARG A 135 -7.42 -12.98 2.72
C ARG A 135 -8.78 -13.02 1.99
N ASP A 136 -8.92 -13.96 1.05
CA ASP A 136 -10.11 -14.18 0.22
C ASP A 136 -10.51 -12.96 -0.64
N GLY A 137 -9.57 -12.05 -0.88
CA GLY A 137 -9.75 -10.92 -1.79
C GLY A 137 -10.32 -9.65 -1.18
N LEU A 138 -10.53 -9.60 0.15
CA LEU A 138 -10.93 -8.40 0.93
C LEU A 138 -12.13 -7.58 0.41
N GLY A 139 -12.61 -6.63 1.21
CA GLY A 139 -13.77 -5.81 0.87
C GLY A 139 -13.52 -4.83 -0.28
N ALA A 140 -12.43 -4.07 -0.22
CA ALA A 140 -12.07 -3.05 -1.22
C ALA A 140 -11.64 -3.66 -2.58
N PRO A 141 -10.78 -4.70 -2.65
CA PRO A 141 -10.37 -5.28 -3.94
C PRO A 141 -11.51 -5.96 -4.69
N ARG A 142 -12.44 -6.63 -3.97
CA ARG A 142 -13.75 -7.08 -4.51
C ARG A 142 -14.68 -5.94 -4.94
N ARG A 143 -14.27 -4.68 -4.83
CA ARG A 143 -15.03 -3.51 -5.31
C ARG A 143 -14.23 -2.68 -6.32
N GLY A 144 -13.10 -3.19 -6.82
CA GLY A 144 -12.28 -2.50 -7.81
C GLY A 144 -11.30 -1.49 -7.20
N ILE A 145 -11.07 -1.55 -5.89
CA ILE A 145 -10.21 -0.60 -5.14
C ILE A 145 -8.94 -1.34 -4.75
N ALA A 146 -7.78 -0.78 -5.12
CA ALA A 146 -6.50 -1.31 -4.68
C ALA A 146 -6.24 -0.91 -3.23
N ILE A 147 -5.62 -1.79 -2.43
CA ILE A 147 -5.12 -1.45 -1.10
C ILE A 147 -3.60 -1.42 -1.14
N LEU A 148 -3.00 -0.36 -0.63
CA LEU A 148 -1.56 -0.24 -0.45
C LEU A 148 -1.21 -0.24 1.03
N GLU A 149 -0.54 -1.29 1.47
CA GLU A 149 0.08 -1.37 2.79
C GLU A 149 1.47 -0.72 2.73
N ILE A 150 1.67 0.37 3.47
CA ILE A 150 2.95 1.09 3.52
C ILE A 150 4.02 0.30 4.28
N GLY A 151 3.58 -0.52 5.22
CA GLY A 151 4.43 -1.26 6.14
C GLY A 151 3.81 -1.29 7.52
N LYS A 152 4.34 -2.17 8.36
CA LYS A 152 3.82 -2.41 9.70
C LYS A 152 4.05 -1.20 10.60
N LEU A 153 3.06 -0.82 11.40
CA LEU A 153 3.21 0.18 12.47
C LEU A 153 4.05 -0.36 13.63
N GLU A 154 5.33 -0.62 13.36
CA GLU A 154 6.32 -1.04 14.34
C GLU A 154 7.73 -0.57 13.94
N GLY A 155 8.69 -0.80 14.83
CA GLY A 155 10.10 -0.55 14.53
C GLY A 155 10.41 0.88 14.10
N ASN A 156 11.28 1.03 13.10
CA ASN A 156 11.77 2.33 12.64
C ASN A 156 10.69 3.16 11.94
N LEU A 157 9.76 2.51 11.22
CA LEU A 157 8.67 3.22 10.54
C LEU A 157 7.80 3.95 11.56
N GLU A 158 7.29 3.22 12.55
CA GLU A 158 6.47 3.82 13.61
C GLU A 158 7.27 4.85 14.43
N ALA A 159 8.54 4.57 14.75
CA ALA A 159 9.37 5.52 15.48
C ALA A 159 9.54 6.85 14.72
N SER A 160 9.78 6.81 13.41
CA SER A 160 9.91 8.01 12.57
C SER A 160 8.59 8.77 12.43
N LEU A 161 7.46 8.06 12.30
CA LEU A 161 6.13 8.67 12.23
C LEU A 161 5.77 9.35 13.55
N ARG A 162 6.03 8.71 14.70
CA ARG A 162 5.65 9.25 16.00
C ARG A 162 6.56 10.36 16.53
N ASN A 163 7.78 10.49 16.01
CA ASN A 163 8.71 11.52 16.44
C ASN A 163 8.36 12.88 15.80
N PRO A 164 7.99 13.92 16.57
CA PRO A 164 7.61 15.23 16.02
C PRO A 164 8.68 15.88 15.14
N ALA A 165 9.96 15.56 15.35
CA ALA A 165 11.06 16.09 14.54
C ALA A 165 11.19 15.42 13.17
N SER A 166 10.58 14.25 12.96
CA SER A 166 10.69 13.48 11.71
C SER A 166 9.36 13.08 11.09
N SER A 167 8.23 13.26 11.79
CA SER A 167 6.92 12.77 11.37
C SER A 167 6.50 13.32 10.01
N GLU A 168 6.64 14.63 9.81
CA GLU A 168 6.34 15.27 8.54
C GLU A 168 7.24 14.75 7.42
N ALA A 169 8.55 14.70 7.66
CA ALA A 169 9.52 14.20 6.68
C ALA A 169 9.25 12.73 6.30
N ALA A 170 8.86 11.88 7.26
CA ALA A 170 8.47 10.50 7.02
C ALA A 170 7.23 10.41 6.14
N VAL A 171 6.18 11.17 6.46
CA VAL A 171 4.95 11.23 5.64
C VAL A 171 5.24 11.75 4.23
N GLN A 172 6.06 12.79 4.07
CA GLN A 172 6.44 13.30 2.75
C GLN A 172 7.27 12.30 1.95
N ALA A 173 8.19 11.58 2.58
CA ALA A 173 8.99 10.56 1.91
C ALA A 173 8.11 9.41 1.40
N ILE A 174 7.16 8.95 2.21
CA ILE A 174 6.19 7.92 1.83
C ILE A 174 5.31 8.43 0.67
N ALA A 175 4.74 9.63 0.79
CA ALA A 175 3.93 10.23 -0.25
C ALA A 175 4.70 10.39 -1.57
N GLY A 176 5.98 10.80 -1.50
CA GLY A 176 6.86 10.93 -2.64
C GLY A 176 7.09 9.61 -3.38
N ARG A 177 7.28 8.51 -2.64
CA ARG A 177 7.42 7.16 -3.22
C ARG A 177 6.15 6.72 -3.93
N ILE A 178 4.98 6.93 -3.30
CA ILE A 178 3.68 6.59 -3.89
C ILE A 178 3.45 7.40 -5.17
N VAL A 179 3.58 8.73 -5.10
CA VAL A 179 3.35 9.60 -6.27
C VAL A 179 4.32 9.27 -7.40
N ALA A 180 5.60 9.04 -7.11
CA ALA A 180 6.57 8.62 -8.13
C ALA A 180 6.20 7.27 -8.78
N ALA A 181 5.69 6.31 -8.01
CA ALA A 181 5.18 5.05 -8.56
C ALA A 181 3.95 5.28 -9.45
N LEU A 182 3.02 6.15 -9.06
CA LEU A 182 1.87 6.49 -9.89
C LEU A 182 2.28 7.16 -11.20
N GLU A 183 3.21 8.12 -11.16
CA GLU A 183 3.77 8.78 -12.35
C GLU A 183 4.39 7.76 -13.31
N ARG A 184 5.19 6.81 -12.80
CA ARG A 184 5.77 5.72 -13.60
C ARG A 184 4.70 4.82 -14.23
N GLY A 185 3.64 4.49 -13.50
CA GLY A 185 2.54 3.67 -14.00
C GLY A 185 1.71 4.37 -15.10
N LEU A 186 1.65 5.71 -15.06
CA LEU A 186 0.96 6.54 -16.06
C LEU A 186 1.82 6.89 -17.26
N ALA A 187 3.14 6.91 -17.12
CA ALA A 187 4.06 7.28 -18.19
C ALA A 187 3.87 6.37 -19.42
N ASP A 188 3.71 6.96 -20.61
CA ASP A 188 3.55 6.21 -21.86
C ASP A 188 4.88 5.50 -22.21
N PRO A 189 4.92 4.17 -22.41
CA PRO A 189 6.14 3.48 -22.78
C PRO A 189 6.67 3.90 -24.17
N SER A 190 5.82 4.50 -25.01
CA SER A 190 6.23 5.04 -26.32
C SER A 190 6.87 6.43 -26.26
N ARG A 191 6.88 7.07 -25.09
CA ARG A 191 7.55 8.37 -24.85
C ARG A 191 8.95 8.26 -24.24
N SER A 192 9.54 7.06 -24.19
CA SER A 192 11.00 6.98 -24.09
C SER A 192 11.59 7.72 -25.29
N GLU A 193 12.20 8.87 -25.03
CA GLU A 193 12.95 9.68 -25.99
C GLU A 193 13.70 8.76 -26.96
N PRO A 194 13.66 9.01 -28.29
CA PRO A 194 14.47 8.24 -29.21
C PRO A 194 15.92 8.36 -28.75
N LEU A 195 16.57 7.23 -28.50
CA LEU A 195 18.02 7.16 -28.47
C LEU A 195 18.50 7.88 -29.73
N GLY A 196 19.19 9.00 -29.52
CA GLY A 196 19.69 9.85 -30.59
C GLY A 196 20.33 8.98 -31.68
N GLU A 197 19.95 9.26 -32.93
CA GLU A 197 20.42 8.54 -34.09
C GLU A 197 21.94 8.32 -34.06
N PRO A 198 22.41 7.13 -34.48
CA PRO A 198 23.84 6.90 -34.64
C PRO A 198 24.38 7.83 -35.75
N SER A 199 25.38 8.65 -35.42
CA SER A 199 26.17 9.37 -36.43
C SER A 199 26.86 8.39 -37.38
N PRO A 200 26.92 8.67 -38.69
CA PRO A 200 27.53 7.78 -39.67
C PRO A 200 29.07 7.87 -39.65
N GLU A 201 29.72 6.75 -39.30
CA GLU A 201 30.79 6.04 -40.07
C GLU A 201 32.13 6.77 -40.40
N PRO A 202 33.22 6.05 -40.78
CA PRO A 202 34.45 6.00 -39.98
C PRO A 202 35.67 6.62 -40.68
N LEU A 203 36.67 7.04 -39.89
CA LEU A 203 38.01 7.34 -40.37
C LEU A 203 38.96 6.20 -40.03
N ALA A 204 39.41 5.52 -41.08
CA ALA A 204 40.48 4.55 -41.08
C ALA A 204 41.78 5.14 -40.47
N GLY A 205 42.39 4.39 -39.55
CA GLY A 205 43.68 4.73 -38.95
C GLY A 205 44.22 3.57 -38.13
N ALA A 206 44.91 2.66 -38.81
CA ALA A 206 45.47 1.43 -38.28
C ALA A 206 46.49 1.63 -37.16
N ILE A 207 46.39 0.89 -36.04
CA ILE A 207 47.56 0.40 -35.28
C ILE A 207 47.25 -0.91 -34.52
N LYS A 208 47.77 -2.02 -35.06
CA LYS A 208 48.47 -3.17 -34.41
C LYS A 208 47.95 -3.74 -33.07
N ALA A 209 47.55 -5.03 -33.10
CA ALA A 209 47.50 -5.93 -31.94
C ALA A 209 48.92 -6.25 -31.39
N PRO A 210 49.06 -6.74 -30.13
CA PRO A 210 48.99 -8.20 -29.94
C PRO A 210 48.36 -8.70 -28.61
N ASN A 211 47.73 -9.87 -28.73
CA ASN A 211 47.71 -11.07 -27.87
C ASN A 211 47.77 -10.97 -26.33
N ASN A 212 46.75 -11.57 -25.68
CA ASN A 212 46.81 -12.76 -24.80
C ASN A 212 45.61 -12.72 -23.84
N ALA A 213 44.66 -13.66 -23.95
CA ALA A 213 44.66 -15.01 -23.38
C ALA A 213 44.06 -15.07 -21.97
N SER A 214 43.10 -16.00 -21.82
CA SER A 214 42.59 -16.57 -20.55
C SER A 214 41.69 -15.63 -19.73
N GLY A 215 40.55 -16.04 -19.18
CA GLY A 215 39.91 -17.34 -19.09
C GLY A 215 38.76 -17.25 -18.08
N VAL A 216 38.00 -18.34 -18.02
CA VAL A 216 37.17 -18.79 -16.89
C VAL A 216 35.83 -18.07 -16.68
N SER A 217 34.83 -18.67 -17.32
CA SER A 217 33.46 -18.82 -16.84
C SER A 217 33.41 -19.54 -15.50
N SER A 218 32.57 -19.07 -14.57
CA SER A 218 31.88 -19.91 -13.57
C SER A 218 30.72 -19.16 -12.90
N PRO A 219 29.68 -19.88 -12.42
CA PRO A 219 28.29 -19.43 -12.43
C PRO A 219 27.73 -19.07 -11.04
N LEU A 220 26.56 -18.44 -11.08
CA LEU A 220 25.63 -18.19 -9.96
C LEU A 220 25.39 -19.45 -9.08
N PRO A 221 25.32 -19.30 -7.75
CA PRO A 221 24.69 -20.30 -6.91
C PRO A 221 23.16 -20.11 -6.84
N SER A 222 22.51 -21.26 -6.84
CA SER A 222 21.10 -21.57 -6.97
C SER A 222 20.26 -21.18 -5.75
N ARG A 223 18.98 -20.94 -6.03
CA ARG A 223 17.87 -20.80 -5.08
C ARG A 223 17.77 -22.00 -4.14
N GLU A 224 17.79 -21.76 -2.83
CA GLU A 224 17.25 -22.70 -1.85
C GLU A 224 15.75 -22.44 -1.66
N ALA A 225 14.96 -23.47 -1.99
CA ALA A 225 13.55 -23.58 -1.71
C ALA A 225 13.37 -23.89 -0.21
N ILE A 226 12.60 -23.05 0.48
CA ILE A 226 12.19 -23.31 1.86
C ILE A 226 10.84 -24.01 1.82
N ASN A 227 10.84 -25.27 2.26
CA ASN A 227 9.67 -26.11 2.43
C ASN A 227 8.71 -25.53 3.48
N ALA A 228 7.43 -25.47 3.14
CA ALA A 228 6.33 -25.28 4.07
C ALA A 228 5.92 -26.64 4.69
N PRO A 229 5.57 -26.70 5.99
CA PRO A 229 4.80 -27.81 6.54
C PRO A 229 3.28 -27.49 6.57
N PRO A 230 2.42 -28.54 6.62
CA PRO A 230 1.01 -28.46 6.23
C PRO A 230 0.05 -28.15 7.39
N ASP A 231 -1.14 -27.70 6.98
CA ASP A 231 -2.47 -27.81 7.58
C ASP A 231 -2.59 -28.17 9.07
N GLY A 232 -3.15 -27.21 9.81
CA GLY A 232 -3.70 -27.43 11.15
C GLY A 232 -4.94 -26.58 11.35
N GLU A 233 -6.10 -27.19 11.14
CA GLU A 233 -7.38 -26.71 11.67
C GLU A 233 -7.26 -26.39 13.17
N ARG A 234 -7.80 -25.24 13.61
CA ARG A 234 -8.53 -25.09 14.89
C ARG A 234 -9.08 -23.67 15.08
N SER A 235 -10.42 -23.63 15.04
CA SER A 235 -11.28 -23.13 16.12
C SER A 235 -11.09 -21.68 16.59
N GLY A 236 -11.97 -20.79 16.14
CA GLY A 236 -12.17 -19.47 16.74
C GLY A 236 -12.83 -19.56 18.14
N PRO A 237 -12.60 -18.56 19.02
CA PRO A 237 -13.30 -18.48 20.29
C PRO A 237 -14.69 -17.83 20.16
N PRO A 238 -15.68 -18.23 20.99
CA PRO A 238 -17.07 -17.81 20.87
C PRO A 238 -17.34 -16.41 21.45
N ALA A 239 -18.30 -15.73 20.82
CA ALA A 239 -18.85 -14.44 21.24
C ALA A 239 -19.59 -14.53 22.59
N SER A 240 -19.19 -13.68 23.54
CA SER A 240 -19.87 -13.50 24.82
C SER A 240 -21.13 -12.64 24.64
N ARG A 241 -22.30 -13.27 24.83
CA ARG A 241 -23.60 -12.60 25.02
C ARG A 241 -23.57 -11.78 26.31
N LEU A 242 -23.76 -10.47 26.21
CA LEU A 242 -24.24 -9.64 27.31
C LEU A 242 -25.76 -9.77 27.41
N ARG A 243 -26.24 -10.37 28.50
CA ARG A 243 -27.65 -10.35 28.92
C ARG A 243 -27.95 -9.01 29.56
N ALA A 244 -29.02 -8.37 29.11
CA ALA A 244 -29.69 -7.29 29.81
C ALA A 244 -30.36 -7.83 31.09
N SER A 245 -30.17 -7.12 32.21
CA SER A 245 -30.98 -7.28 33.42
C SER A 245 -31.96 -6.12 33.52
N SER A 246 -33.24 -6.46 33.43
CA SER A 246 -34.40 -5.62 33.78
C SER A 246 -34.88 -5.95 35.20
N GLY A 247 -35.34 -4.94 35.93
CA GLY A 247 -36.03 -5.03 37.23
C GLY A 247 -35.17 -4.44 38.36
N GLY A 248 -35.55 -3.40 39.10
CA GLY A 248 -36.89 -2.92 39.43
C GLY A 248 -37.18 -3.29 40.88
N GLU A 249 -36.84 -2.38 41.80
CA GLU A 249 -37.58 -1.90 42.98
C GLU A 249 -36.80 -0.75 43.62
#